data_AF-K1T796-F1
#
_entry.id   AF-K1T796-F1
#
_cell.length_a   1.000
_cell.length_b   1.000
_cell.length_c   1.000
_cell.angle_alpha   90.00
_cell.angle_beta   90.00
_cell.angle_gamma   90.00
#
_symmetry.space_group_name_H-M   'P 1'
#
loop_
_entity.id
_entity.type
_entity.pdbx_description
1 polymer ?
#
loop_
_entity_poly.entity_id
_entity_poly.type
_entity_poly.pdbx_seq_one_letter_code
_entity_poly.pdbx_strand_id
1 'polypeptide(L)' 'FFHMPLINGNYWPMVHGSNPDDVRKDEEGLQIVRNIGRNMAWILKCIQVGKENGIEHPQPEDPVKTNFIR' A
#
# COMPACT_ATOMS: atom_id res chain seq x y z
N PHE A 1 7.90 10.12 1.55
CA PHE A 1 8.18 8.82 0.93
C PHE A 1 8.03 8.98 -0.57
N PHE A 2 9.13 8.81 -1.30
CA PHE A 2 9.17 8.85 -2.76
C PHE A 2 8.43 7.61 -3.23
N HIS A 3 7.26 7.89 -3.80
CA HIS A 3 6.14 6.97 -4.04
C HIS A 3 5.61 6.35 -2.74
N MET A 4 4.32 6.57 -2.48
CA MET A 4 3.64 5.88 -1.38
C MET A 4 3.81 4.37 -1.58
N PRO A 5 4.29 3.61 -0.58
CA PRO A 5 4.36 2.16 -0.70
C PRO A 5 2.93 1.65 -0.92
N LEU A 6 2.64 1.25 -2.16
CA LEU A 6 1.38 0.64 -2.53
C LEU A 6 1.40 -0.79 -2.03
N ILE A 7 0.65 -1.02 -0.97
CA ILE A 7 0.49 -2.33 -0.36
C ILE A 7 -0.83 -2.90 -0.85
N ASN A 8 -0.75 -3.88 -1.75
CA ASN A 8 -1.92 -4.57 -2.25
C ASN A 8 -2.27 -5.80 -1.39
N GLY A 9 -3.55 -6.17 -1.43
CA GLY A 9 -4.03 -7.47 -1.01
C GLY A 9 -4.20 -8.39 -2.21
N ASN A 10 -5.03 -9.42 -2.05
CA ASN A 10 -5.33 -10.40 -3.11
C ASN A 10 -6.35 -9.86 -4.13
N TYR A 11 -7.12 -8.82 -3.78
CA TYR A 11 -8.16 -8.20 -4.61
C TYR A 11 -8.46 -6.77 -4.12
N TRP A 12 -9.49 -6.12 -4.68
CA TRP A 12 -9.88 -4.74 -4.35
C TRP A 12 -10.07 -4.53 -2.83
N PRO A 13 -9.38 -3.54 -2.22
CA PRO A 13 -9.40 -3.28 -0.78
C PRO A 13 -10.71 -2.61 -0.34
N MET A 14 -11.82 -3.34 -0.38
CA MET A 14 -13.15 -2.83 -0.08
C MET A 14 -13.89 -3.75 0.87
N VAL A 15 -14.79 -3.16 1.66
CA VAL A 15 -15.79 -3.86 2.45
C VAL A 15 -17.16 -3.26 2.14
N HIS A 16 -18.20 -4.08 2.21
CA HIS A 16 -19.59 -3.68 1.96
C HIS A 16 -20.42 -3.75 3.24
N GLY A 17 -21.22 -2.71 3.49
CA GLY A 17 -22.18 -2.69 4.59
C GLY A 17 -22.69 -1.29 4.90
N SER A 18 -23.96 -1.17 5.27
CA SER A 18 -24.59 0.11 5.63
C SER A 18 -24.27 0.55 7.07
N ASN A 19 -23.86 -0.39 7.89
CA ASN A 19 -23.49 -0.24 9.29
C ASN A 19 -22.41 -1.28 9.67
N PRO A 20 -21.78 -1.19 10.86
CA PRO A 20 -20.72 -2.10 11.25
C PRO A 20 -21.11 -3.58 11.32
N ASP A 21 -22.36 -3.90 11.67
CA ASP A 21 -22.83 -5.29 11.74
C ASP A 21 -23.00 -5.91 10.36
N ASP A 22 -23.36 -5.11 9.35
CA ASP A 22 -23.36 -5.56 7.96
C ASP A 22 -21.94 -5.75 7.43
N VAL A 23 -21.01 -4.84 7.75
CA VAL A 23 -19.59 -4.99 7.39
C VAL A 23 -18.98 -6.26 8.00
N ARG A 24 -19.41 -6.64 9.21
CA ARG A 24 -18.98 -7.89 9.85
C ARG A 24 -19.41 -9.15 9.10
N LYS A 25 -20.48 -9.08 8.31
CA LYS A 25 -20.96 -10.19 7.47
C LYS A 25 -20.24 -10.27 6.12
N ASP A 26 -19.53 -9.22 5.71
CA ASP A 26 -18.65 -9.25 4.54
C ASP A 26 -17.33 -9.95 4.86
N GLU A 27 -17.40 -11.28 4.95
CA GLU A 27 -16.25 -12.11 5.35
C GLU A 27 -15.08 -12.03 4.37
N GLU A 28 -15.38 -11.89 3.06
CA GLU A 28 -14.38 -11.74 1.99
C GLU A 28 -13.68 -10.39 2.10
N GLY A 29 -14.44 -9.28 2.16
CA GLY A 29 -13.86 -7.94 2.29
C GLY A 29 -13.01 -7.83 3.56
N LEU A 30 -13.48 -8.39 4.67
CA LEU A 30 -12.69 -8.44 5.90
C LEU A 30 -11.43 -9.31 5.76
N GLN A 31 -11.47 -10.41 5.01
CA GLN A 31 -10.28 -11.20 4.72
C GLN A 31 -9.25 -10.40 3.92
N ILE A 32 -9.70 -9.67 2.90
CA ILE A 32 -8.85 -8.81 2.07
C ILE A 32 -8.18 -7.74 2.94
N VAL A 33 -8.94 -7.03 3.78
CA VAL A 33 -8.40 -5.99 4.66
C VAL A 33 -7.38 -6.56 5.66
N ARG A 34 -7.65 -7.74 6.25
CA ARG A 34 -6.68 -8.42 7.13
C ARG A 34 -5.38 -8.75 6.39
N ASN A 35 -5.46 -9.20 5.15
CA ASN A 35 -4.28 -9.52 4.35
C ASN A 35 -3.46 -8.27 4.02
N ILE A 36 -4.11 -7.17 3.66
CA ILE A 36 -3.45 -5.87 3.45
C ILE A 36 -2.73 -5.42 4.72
N GLY A 37 -3.38 -5.51 5.87
CA GLY A 37 -2.77 -5.16 7.16
C GLY A 37 -1.52 -5.98 7.47
N ARG A 38 -1.55 -7.29 7.18
CA ARG A 38 -0.38 -8.19 7.34
C ARG A 38 0.75 -7.82 6.39
N ASN A 39 0.44 -7.58 5.11
CA ASN A 39 1.41 -7.17 4.10
C ASN A 39 2.05 -5.82 4.49
N MET A 40 1.26 -4.88 5.00
CA MET A 40 1.74 -3.58 5.48
C MET A 40 2.72 -3.75 6.63
N ALA A 41 2.36 -4.56 7.63
CA ALA A 41 3.23 -4.82 8.78
C ALA A 41 4.56 -5.46 8.36
N TRP A 42 4.54 -6.35 7.37
CA TRP A 42 5.75 -6.95 6.81
C TRP A 42 6.62 -5.93 6.07
N ILE A 43 6.03 -5.13 5.17
CA ILE A 43 6.75 -4.08 4.43
C ILE A 43 7.39 -3.05 5.39
N LEU A 44 6.68 -2.62 6.42
CA LEU A 44 7.23 -1.69 7.42
C LEU A 44 8.48 -2.25 8.11
N LYS A 45 8.48 -3.55 8.44
CA LYS A 45 9.66 -4.24 8.99
C LYS A 45 10.80 -4.30 7.98
N CYS A 46 10.53 -4.61 6.71
CA CYS A 46 11.54 -4.63 5.66
C CYS A 46 12.16 -3.24 5.44
N ILE A 47 11.35 -2.17 5.46
CA ILE A 47 11.84 -0.79 5.36
C ILE A 47 12.75 -0.46 6.54
N GLN A 48 12.37 -0.84 7.76
CA GLN A 48 13.18 -0.62 8.95
C GLN A 48 14.54 -1.34 8.86
N VAL A 49 14.52 -2.63 8.51
CA VAL A 49 15.75 -3.41 8.31
C VAL A 49 16.60 -2.81 7.18
N GLY A 50 15.98 -2.38 6.09
CA GLY A 50 16.70 -1.72 4.98
C GLY A 50 17.43 -0.47 5.46
N LYS A 51 16.77 0.41 6.22
CA LYS A 51 17.40 1.60 6.81
C LYS A 51 18.58 1.25 7.71
N GLU A 52 18.43 0.23 8.56
CA GLU A 52 19.49 -0.24 9.47
C GLU A 52 20.69 -0.83 8.72
N ASN A 53 20.47 -1.38 7.52
CA ASN A 53 21.52 -1.96 6.67
C ASN A 53 22.03 -0.98 5.61
N GLY A 54 21.74 0.32 5.73
CA GLY A 54 22.25 1.35 4.83
C GLY A 54 21.56 1.41 3.46
N ILE A 55 20.40 0.76 3.29
CA ILE A 55 19.56 0.94 2.11
C ILE A 55 18.86 2.28 2.24
N GLU A 56 19.34 3.25 1.48
CA GLU A 56 18.77 4.59 1.45
C GLU A 56 17.42 4.61 0.75
N HIS A 57 16.56 5.50 1.22
CA HIS A 57 15.29 5.74 0.59
C HIS A 57 15.50 6.42 -0.77
N PRO A 58 14.91 5.91 -1.87
CA PRO A 58 15.13 6.44 -3.21
C PRO A 58 14.70 7.90 -3.32
N GLN A 59 15.44 8.68 -4.12
CA GLN A 59 15.15 10.09 -4.36
C GLN A 59 14.39 10.26 -5.67
N PRO A 60 13.44 11.23 -5.75
CA PRO A 60 12.79 11.56 -7.00
C PRO A 60 13.80 12.04 -8.04
N GLU A 61 13.59 11.61 -9.28
CA GLU A 61 14.22 12.25 -10.44
C GLU A 61 13.63 13.65 -10.64
N ASP A 62 14.42 14.54 -11.23
CA ASP A 62 13.95 15.87 -11.61
C ASP A 62 12.82 15.76 -12.65
N PRO A 63 11.72 16.53 -12.50
CA PRO A 63 10.60 16.47 -13.43
C PRO A 63 11.03 16.83 -14.86
N VAL A 64 10.96 15.88 -15.78
CA VAL A 64 11.20 16.12 -17.21
C VAL A 64 9.90 16.57 -17.87
N LYS A 65 9.88 17.79 -18.40
CA LYS A 65 8.76 18.28 -19.21
C LYS A 65 9.06 18.03 -20.68
N THR A 66 8.27 17.17 -21.30
CA THR A 66 8.35 16.90 -22.73
C THR A 66 7.13 17.46 -23.43
N ASN A 67 7.35 18.31 -24.44
CA ASN A 67 6.30 18.78 -25.34
C ASN A 67 6.44 18.06 -26.69
N PHE A 68 5.39 17.36 -27.11
CA PHE A 68 5.35 16.61 -28.37
C PHE A 68 4.90 17.48 -29.56
N ILE A 69 4.36 18.67 -29.30
CA ILE A 69 3.97 19.66 -30.32
C ILE A 69 4.99 20.82 -30.25
N ARG A 70 5.67 21.10 -31.36
CA ARG A 70 6.67 22.18 -31.45
C ARG A 70 6.08 23.45 -32.05
#